data_AF-A0A2V6IL06-F1
#
_entry.id   AF-A0A2V6IL06-F1
#
_cell.length_a   1.000
_cell.length_b   1.000
_cell.length_c   1.000
_cell.angle_alpha   90.00
_cell.angle_beta   90.00
_cell.angle_gamma   90.00
#
_symmetry.space_group_name_H-M   'P 1'
#
loop_
_entity.id
_entity.type
_entity.pdbx_description
1 polymer ?
#
loop_
_entity_poly.entity_id
_entity_poly.type
_entity_poly.pdbx_seq_one_letter_code
_entity_poly.pdbx_strand_id
1 'polypeptide(L)' 'RLDDPITRLRAQLTREGKLTNEKFDELDKEAKRIALDSVKFAEQSPEPPLEKLHDYTYAP' A
#
# COMPACT_ATOMS: atom_id res chain seq x y z
N ARG A 1 13.75 -14.80 -10.57
CA ARG A 1 12.49 -14.60 -11.30
C ARG A 1 12.48 -13.15 -11.78
N LEU A 2 12.69 -12.91 -13.08
CA LEU A 2 12.88 -11.58 -13.68
C LEU A 2 11.56 -10.91 -14.09
N ASP A 3 10.42 -11.58 -13.88
CA ASP A 3 9.08 -11.09 -14.27
C ASP A 3 8.42 -10.18 -13.23
N ASP A 4 9.09 -9.91 -12.11
CA ASP A 4 8.55 -9.01 -11.10
C ASP A 4 8.82 -7.55 -11.52
N PRO A 5 7.77 -6.74 -11.77
CA PRO A 5 7.94 -5.39 -12.31
C PRO A 5 8.68 -4.45 -11.35
N ILE A 6 8.55 -4.67 -10.03
CA ILE A 6 9.20 -3.86 -8.99
C ILE A 6 10.69 -4.17 -8.96
N THR A 7 11.04 -5.45 -9.00
CA THR A 7 12.43 -5.93 -9.02
C THR A 7 13.16 -5.49 -10.29
N ARG A 8 12.45 -5.51 -11.43
CA ARG A 8 12.97 -4.99 -12.70
C ARG A 8 13.26 -3.50 -12.64
N LEU A 9 12.32 -2.71 -12.11
CA LEU A 9 12.48 -1.25 -11.98
C LEU A 9 13.63 -0.92 -11.02
N ARG A 10 13.75 -1.63 -9.89
CA ARG A 10 14.88 -1.48 -8.97
C ARG A 10 16.21 -1.67 -9.69
N ALA A 11 16.37 -2.78 -10.42
CA ALA A 11 17.61 -3.07 -11.13
C ALA A 11 17.96 -2.00 -12.18
N GLN A 12 16.96 -1.41 -12.83
CA GLN A 12 17.15 -0.31 -13.75
C GLN A 12 17.59 0.98 -13.04
N LEU A 13 16.90 1.39 -11.99
CA LEU A 13 17.19 2.63 -11.27
C LEU A 13 18.54 2.60 -10.53
N THR A 14 18.93 1.44 -10.01
CA THR A 14 20.26 1.25 -9.42
C THR A 14 21.36 1.30 -10.47
N ARG A 15 21.13 0.75 -11.67
CA ARG A 15 22.08 0.85 -12.78
C ARG A 15 22.25 2.28 -13.29
N GLU A 16 21.17 3.06 -13.29
CA GLU A 16 21.19 4.48 -13.66
C GLU A 16 21.73 5.39 -12.55
N GLY A 17 22.10 4.85 -11.38
CA GLY A 17 22.61 5.61 -10.23
C GLY A 17 21.56 6.51 -9.54
N LYS A 18 20.29 6.37 -9.90
CA LYS A 18 19.18 7.19 -9.37
C LYS A 18 18.63 6.67 -8.04
N LEU A 19 18.93 5.42 -7.70
CA LEU A 19 18.43 4.76 -6.50
C LEU A 19 19.49 3.82 -5.91
N THR A 20 19.83 4.00 -4.64
CA THR A 20 20.68 3.06 -3.90
C THR A 20 19.85 1.90 -3.36
N ASN A 21 20.48 0.75 -3.15
CA ASN A 21 19.80 -0.41 -2.53
C ASN A 21 19.30 -0.07 -1.12
N GLU A 22 20.07 0.70 -0.36
CA GLU A 22 19.67 1.19 0.98
C GLU A 22 18.40 2.02 0.91
N LYS A 23 18.29 2.93 -0.06
CA LYS A 23 17.10 3.75 -0.21
C LYS A 23 15.88 2.93 -0.63
N PHE A 24 16.07 1.90 -1.45
CA PHE A 24 15.00 0.96 -1.79
C PHE A 24 14.50 0.22 -0.55
N ASP A 25 15.40 -0.25 0.31
CA ASP A 25 15.03 -0.96 1.54
C ASP A 25 14.30 -0.05 2.55
N GLU A 26 14.66 1.24 2.62
CA GLU A 26 13.91 2.24 3.39
C GLU A 26 12.48 2.39 2.88
N LEU A 27 12.31 2.53 1.56
CA LEU A 27 11.00 2.68 0.93
C LEU A 27 10.13 1.43 1.13
N ASP A 28 10.70 0.23 1.04
CA ASP A 28 9.98 -1.03 1.29
C ASP A 28 9.52 -1.12 2.76
N LYS A 29 10.37 -0.73 3.72
CA LYS A 29 10.00 -0.65 5.14
C LYS A 29 8.88 0.35 5.39
N GLU A 30 8.96 1.53 4.77
CA GLU A 30 7.94 2.56 4.89
C GLU A 30 6.60 2.10 4.29
N ALA A 31 6.61 1.50 3.10
CA ALA A 31 5.42 0.96 2.46
C ALA A 31 4.75 -0.12 3.34
N LYS A 32 5.54 -1.02 3.92
CA LYS A 32 5.04 -2.04 4.86
C LYS A 32 4.45 -1.42 6.11
N ARG A 33 5.08 -0.39 6.67
CA ARG A 33 4.55 0.33 7.83
C ARG A 33 3.19 0.96 7.51
N ILE A 34 3.08 1.66 6.39
CA ILE A 34 1.82 2.29 5.96
C ILE A 34 0.72 1.24 5.76
N ALA A 35 1.04 0.11 5.14
CA ALA A 35 0.08 -0.98 4.95
C ALA A 35 -0.40 -1.53 6.30
N LEU A 36 0.51 -1.77 7.26
CA LEU A 36 0.15 -2.24 8.60
C LEU A 36 -0.69 -1.22 9.37
N ASP A 37 -0.34 0.06 9.28
CA ASP A 37 -1.11 1.13 9.93
C ASP A 37 -2.53 1.23 9.34
N SER A 38 -2.66 1.01 8.03
CA SER A 38 -3.96 0.96 7.35
C SER A 38 -4.80 -0.24 7.80
N VAL A 39 -4.18 -1.42 7.96
CA VAL A 39 -4.86 -2.61 8.49
C VAL A 39 -5.35 -2.37 9.91
N LYS A 40 -4.50 -1.83 10.79
CA LYS A 40 -4.89 -1.50 12.16
C LYS A 40 -6.08 -0.53 12.19
N PHE A 41 -6.06 0.49 11.34
CA PHE A 41 -7.18 1.42 11.22
C PHE A 41 -8.47 0.71 10.80
N ALA A 42 -8.39 -0.19 9.82
CA ALA A 42 -9.55 -0.97 9.37
C ALA A 42 -10.10 -1.89 10.48
N GLU A 43 -9.23 -2.55 11.24
CA GLU A 43 -9.62 -3.43 12.36
C GLU A 43 -10.20 -2.66 13.56
N GLN A 44 -9.72 -1.44 13.79
CA GLN A 44 -10.20 -0.57 14.87
C GLN A 44 -11.43 0.26 14.47
N SER A 45 -11.76 0.28 13.18
CA SER A 45 -12.91 1.03 12.69
C SER A 45 -14.19 0.38 13.22
N PRO A 46 -15.12 1.17 13.79
CA PRO A 46 -16.39 0.62 14.23
C PRO A 46 -17.19 0.11 13.03
N GLU A 47 -17.98 -0.93 13.27
CA GLU A 47 -18.93 -1.40 12.26
C GLU A 47 -19.96 -0.31 11.93
N PRO A 48 -20.44 -0.25 10.68
CA PRO A 48 -21.47 0.70 10.31
C PRO A 48 -22.75 0.44 11.14
N PRO A 49 -23.41 1.49 11.62
CA PRO A 49 -24.64 1.36 12.40
C PRO A 49 -25.79 0.79 11.54
N LEU A 50 -26.67 0.01 12.14
CA LEU A 50 -27.75 -0.71 11.44
C LEU A 50 -28.71 0.22 10.70
N GLU A 51 -28.89 1.44 11.21
CA GLU A 51 -29.73 2.47 10.62
C GLU A 51 -29.27 2.87 9.21
N LYS A 52 -27.98 2.70 8.90
CA LYS A 52 -27.39 3.01 7.59
C LYS A 52 -27.49 1.85 6.59
N LEU A 53 -28.14 0.74 6.95
CA LEU A 53 -28.22 -0.45 6.10
C LEU A 53 -28.85 -0.17 4.72
N HIS A 54 -29.82 0.75 4.66
CA HIS A 54 -30.54 1.08 3.43
C HIS A 54 -29.99 2.32 2.71
N ASP A 55 -28.98 2.97 3.28
CA ASP A 55 -28.31 4.08 2.62
C ASP A 55 -27.77 3.61 1.26
N TYR A 56 -27.87 4.47 0.24
CA TYR A 56 -27.41 4.21 -1.13
C TYR A 56 -28.16 3.11 -1.91
N THR A 57 -29.34 2.66 -1.45
CA THR A 57 -30.19 1.73 -2.23
C THR A 57 -30.64 2.32 -3.57
N TYR A 58 -30.85 3.64 -3.61
CA TYR A 58 -31.09 4.40 -4.84
C TYR A 58 -30.11 5.56 -4.91
N ALA A 59 -29.53 5.79 -6.08
CA ALA A 59 -28.85 7.03 -6.39
C ALA A 59 -29.90 8.11 -6.74
N PRO A 60 -29.70 9.39 -6.37
CA PRO A 60 -30.56 10.48 -6.83
C PRO A 60 -30.51 10.65 -8.35
#